data_AF-A0A094IUF4-F1
#
_entry.id   AF-A0A094IUF4-F1
#
_cell.length_a   1.000
_cell.length_b   1.000
_cell.length_c   1.000
_cell.angle_alpha   90.00
_cell.angle_beta   90.00
_cell.angle_gamma   90.00
#
_symmetry.space_group_name_H-M   'P 1'
#
loop_
_entity.id
_entity.type
_entity.pdbx_description
1 polymer ?
#
loop_
_entity_poly.entity_id
_entity_poly.type
_entity_poly.pdbx_seq_one_letter_code
_entity_poly.pdbx_strand_id
1 'polypeptide(L)'
;MEHSSGELLGADSVLEDDSQLGENTYLSDDDQAPIEKESGGTASHTYLVFKTSKLTEAPLELGLHGPIPPTTYRSKPRLATSFGFASSAAFDNWIGSEAFKPYYSGLQTSLQQYVSTEDIKNLRYKPRLMHVQKALVQGERYGIQRYSRRSGPDLESFSAIDFYALFLFYVVEYNSLYAEGAFFGKKMTIEEMQERVWQAMLRANLENTTRRSREEQSTTEASSSVDDSHNGEAGEVTEAAVPKEV
;
A
#
# COMPACT_ATOMS: atom_id res chain seq x y z
N MET A 1 27.14 -63.51 21.84
CA MET A 1 26.67 -64.74 21.18
C MET A 1 25.19 -64.54 20.90
N GLU A 2 24.63 -64.50 19.70
CA GLU A 2 25.10 -64.49 18.32
C GLU A 2 24.00 -63.78 17.48
N HIS A 3 24.46 -62.97 16.54
CA HIS A 3 23.95 -62.61 15.20
C HIS A 3 22.51 -62.93 14.71
N SER A 4 21.84 -61.90 14.19
CA SER A 4 21.06 -61.88 12.91
C SER A 4 20.54 -60.45 12.72
N SER A 5 21.06 -59.55 11.88
CA SER A 5 21.40 -59.58 10.45
C SER A 5 20.24 -60.00 9.55
N GLY A 6 19.57 -58.99 8.98
CA GLY A 6 18.64 -59.10 7.86
C GLY A 6 18.73 -57.85 6.99
N GLU A 7 19.61 -57.90 6.00
CA GLU A 7 19.63 -57.04 4.79
C GLU A 7 18.61 -57.56 3.77
N LEU A 8 18.03 -56.65 2.98
CA LEU A 8 17.52 -56.82 1.59
C LEU A 8 17.12 -55.42 1.11
N LEU A 9 17.97 -54.73 0.33
CA LEU A 9 18.05 -54.69 -1.15
C LEU A 9 16.76 -54.22 -1.86
N GLY A 10 16.90 -53.22 -2.73
CA GLY A 10 16.16 -53.23 -3.99
C GLY A 10 15.75 -51.88 -4.62
N ALA A 11 16.48 -51.52 -5.68
CA ALA A 11 16.08 -50.79 -6.89
C ALA A 11 15.81 -49.27 -6.79
N ASP A 12 16.58 -48.39 -7.45
CA ASP A 12 16.83 -48.17 -8.89
C ASP A 12 15.68 -47.53 -9.68
N SER A 13 16.08 -46.58 -10.54
CA SER A 13 15.34 -45.83 -11.56
C SER A 13 14.54 -44.63 -11.01
N VAL A 14 14.60 -43.43 -11.60
CA VAL A 14 14.07 -43.10 -12.93
C VAL A 14 14.46 -41.64 -13.31
N LEU A 15 15.01 -41.50 -14.52
CA LEU A 15 14.96 -40.40 -15.51
C LEU A 15 15.70 -39.07 -15.29
N GLU A 16 16.77 -38.94 -16.09
CA GLU A 16 17.22 -37.70 -16.72
C GLU A 16 16.17 -37.22 -17.73
N ASP A 17 15.81 -35.93 -17.70
CA ASP A 17 14.98 -35.27 -18.71
C ASP A 17 15.79 -34.11 -19.33
N ASP A 18 16.44 -34.43 -20.45
CA ASP A 18 17.03 -33.48 -21.38
C ASP A 18 15.93 -33.00 -22.33
N SER A 19 15.47 -31.77 -22.13
CA SER A 19 14.62 -31.08 -23.11
C SER A 19 15.20 -29.71 -23.44
N GLN A 20 16.15 -29.72 -24.38
CA GLN A 20 16.50 -28.57 -25.21
C GLN A 20 15.54 -28.48 -26.41
N LEU A 21 14.70 -27.44 -26.44
CA LEU A 21 14.09 -26.86 -27.65
C LEU A 21 13.94 -25.36 -27.33
N GLY A 22 14.51 -24.40 -28.06
CA GLY A 22 14.61 -24.31 -29.51
C GLY A 22 13.54 -23.33 -29.99
N GLU A 23 13.96 -22.35 -30.82
CA GLU A 23 13.14 -21.44 -31.64
C GLU A 23 12.88 -20.02 -31.10
N ASN A 24 13.92 -19.18 -31.29
CA ASN A 24 13.77 -17.75 -31.51
C ASN A 24 13.11 -17.50 -32.86
N THR A 25 11.88 -16.96 -32.86
CA THR A 25 11.25 -16.42 -34.07
C THR A 25 11.57 -14.93 -34.17
N TYR A 26 12.38 -14.59 -35.18
CA TYR A 26 12.59 -13.24 -35.68
C TYR A 26 11.30 -12.71 -36.33
N LEU A 27 10.77 -11.60 -35.84
CA LEU A 27 9.79 -10.78 -36.55
C LEU A 27 10.54 -9.63 -37.24
N SER A 28 10.54 -9.67 -38.57
CA SER A 28 11.02 -8.61 -39.44
C SER A 28 9.93 -7.54 -39.57
N ASP A 29 10.23 -6.32 -39.13
CA ASP A 29 9.46 -5.12 -39.46
C ASP A 29 10.13 -4.45 -40.67
N ASP A 30 9.61 -4.71 -41.86
CA ASP A 30 9.80 -3.90 -43.06
C ASP A 30 8.39 -3.44 -43.48
N ASP A 31 8.12 -2.14 -43.41
CA ASP A 31 7.45 -1.45 -44.51
C ASP A 31 7.46 0.08 -44.28
N GLN A 32 8.22 0.73 -45.15
CA GLN A 32 8.26 2.17 -45.34
C GLN A 32 6.98 2.69 -46.00
N ALA A 33 6.71 3.97 -45.71
CA ALA A 33 5.63 4.82 -46.22
C ALA A 33 5.49 4.87 -47.76
N PRO A 34 4.42 5.51 -48.26
CA PRO A 34 4.68 6.85 -48.79
C PRO A 34 3.64 7.93 -48.48
N ILE A 35 4.18 9.13 -48.58
CA ILE A 35 3.59 10.47 -48.50
C ILE A 35 2.64 10.72 -49.67
N GLU A 36 1.45 11.27 -49.41
CA GLU A 36 0.76 12.14 -50.36
C GLU A 36 0.36 13.46 -49.69
N LYS A 37 0.80 14.54 -50.33
CA LYS A 37 0.42 15.92 -50.09
C LYS A 37 -0.71 16.29 -51.05
N GLU A 38 -1.33 17.44 -50.76
CA GLU A 38 -2.33 18.21 -51.53
C GLU A 38 -3.74 18.12 -50.92
N SER A 39 -4.58 19.15 -50.88
CA SER A 39 -4.53 20.57 -51.27
C SER A 39 -5.76 21.23 -50.62
N GLY A 40 -5.80 22.56 -50.59
CA GLY A 40 -6.66 23.36 -49.71
C GLY A 40 -8.17 23.34 -50.00
N GLY A 41 -8.91 24.06 -49.16
CA GLY A 41 -10.32 24.32 -49.43
C GLY A 41 -11.16 24.73 -48.23
N THR A 42 -11.24 26.05 -48.03
CA THR A 42 -12.44 26.78 -47.58
C THR A 42 -13.04 26.53 -46.19
N ALA A 43 -13.10 27.63 -45.44
CA ALA A 43 -13.84 27.82 -44.22
C ALA A 43 -15.29 27.31 -44.30
N SER A 44 -15.69 26.58 -43.27
CA SER A 44 -17.06 26.63 -42.76
C SER A 44 -17.02 26.61 -41.25
N HIS A 45 -17.46 27.75 -40.72
CA HIS A 45 -17.63 28.11 -39.33
C HIS A 45 -18.73 27.24 -38.72
N THR A 46 -18.36 26.06 -38.22
CA THR A 46 -19.25 25.22 -37.41
C THR A 46 -19.07 25.61 -35.95
N TYR A 47 -20.06 26.33 -35.42
CA TYR A 47 -20.24 26.53 -33.99
C TYR A 47 -20.27 25.17 -33.28
N LEU A 48 -19.17 24.80 -32.63
CA LEU A 48 -19.16 23.76 -31.60
C LEU A 48 -19.94 24.32 -30.40
N VAL A 49 -21.25 24.08 -30.44
CA VAL A 49 -22.13 24.20 -29.29
C VAL A 49 -21.61 23.21 -28.25
N PHE A 50 -20.81 23.70 -27.30
CA PHE A 50 -20.59 23.01 -26.03
C PHE A 50 -21.95 22.94 -25.35
N LYS A 51 -22.71 21.88 -25.63
CA LYS A 51 -23.78 21.44 -24.76
C LYS A 51 -23.12 21.15 -23.42
N THR A 52 -23.26 22.09 -22.50
CA THR A 52 -23.15 21.84 -21.07
C THR A 52 -24.28 20.87 -20.72
N SER A 53 -24.07 19.60 -21.04
CA SER A 53 -24.82 18.52 -20.43
C SER A 53 -24.48 18.63 -18.96
N LYS A 54 -25.40 19.24 -18.19
CA LYS A 54 -25.55 18.94 -16.78
C LYS A 54 -25.66 17.43 -16.72
N LEU A 55 -24.54 16.75 -16.51
CA LEU A 55 -24.55 15.41 -15.96
C LEU A 55 -25.18 15.61 -14.59
N THR A 56 -26.49 15.38 -14.55
CA THR A 56 -27.14 14.90 -13.35
C THR A 56 -26.33 13.67 -12.96
N GLU A 57 -25.36 13.84 -12.04
CA GLU A 57 -24.68 12.72 -11.40
C GLU A 57 -25.80 11.84 -10.86
N ALA A 58 -26.11 10.76 -11.57
CA ALA A 58 -26.86 9.68 -10.99
C ALA A 58 -26.16 9.38 -9.67
N PRO A 59 -26.88 9.29 -8.53
CA PRO A 59 -26.26 8.95 -7.27
C PRO A 59 -25.50 7.66 -7.51
N LEU A 60 -24.16 7.75 -7.56
CA LEU A 60 -23.33 6.56 -7.63
C LEU A 60 -23.73 5.77 -6.39
N GLU A 61 -24.41 4.64 -6.58
CA GLU A 61 -24.67 3.70 -5.52
C GLU A 61 -23.30 3.21 -5.07
N LEU A 62 -22.70 3.95 -4.14
CA LEU A 62 -21.52 3.57 -3.39
C LEU A 62 -21.99 2.44 -2.50
N GLY A 63 -21.98 1.24 -3.05
CA GLY A 63 -22.43 0.03 -2.40
C GLY A 63 -21.33 -1.00 -2.27
N LEU A 64 -21.71 -2.14 -1.71
CA LEU A 64 -20.89 -3.35 -1.67
C LEU A 64 -20.49 -3.84 -3.06
N HIS A 65 -21.34 -3.59 -4.05
CA HIS A 65 -21.12 -3.95 -5.45
C HIS A 65 -21.07 -2.67 -6.27
N GLY A 66 -20.02 -2.52 -7.07
CA GLY A 66 -19.84 -1.34 -7.92
C GLY A 66 -18.46 -0.72 -7.82
N PRO A 67 -18.10 0.08 -8.84
CA PRO A 67 -16.79 0.70 -8.95
C PRO A 67 -16.59 1.72 -7.84
N ILE A 68 -15.38 1.74 -7.27
CA ILE A 68 -15.03 2.73 -6.26
C ILE A 68 -14.30 3.90 -6.91
N PRO A 69 -14.84 5.13 -6.80
CA PRO A 69 -14.14 6.31 -7.29
C PRO A 69 -12.76 6.43 -6.64
N PRO A 70 -11.72 6.84 -7.39
CA PRO A 70 -10.34 6.86 -6.90
C PRO A 70 -10.12 7.83 -5.72
N THR A 71 -11.03 8.77 -5.50
CA THR A 71 -11.00 9.77 -4.42
C THR A 71 -11.79 9.35 -3.17
N THR A 72 -12.36 8.15 -3.13
CA THR A 72 -13.23 7.69 -2.04
C THR A 72 -12.51 7.71 -0.68
N TYR A 73 -11.21 7.40 -0.64
CA TYR A 73 -10.39 7.47 0.58
C TYR A 73 -10.42 8.83 1.30
N ARG A 74 -10.76 9.93 0.60
CA ARG A 74 -10.85 11.27 1.22
C ARG A 74 -12.06 11.42 2.13
N SER A 75 -13.12 10.65 1.90
CA SER A 75 -14.38 10.73 2.66
C SER A 75 -14.60 9.44 3.46
N LYS A 76 -14.42 9.52 4.78
CA LYS A 76 -14.66 8.40 5.69
C LYS A 76 -16.09 7.84 5.61
N PRO A 77 -17.17 8.67 5.53
CA PRO A 77 -18.52 8.15 5.32
C PRO A 77 -18.67 7.34 4.04
N ARG A 78 -18.18 7.85 2.90
CA ARG A 78 -18.26 7.13 1.61
C ARG A 78 -17.47 5.82 1.64
N LEU A 79 -16.32 5.83 2.30
CA LEU A 79 -15.50 4.65 2.47
C LEU A 79 -16.22 3.60 3.33
N ALA A 80 -16.81 4.00 4.46
CA ALA A 80 -17.64 3.12 5.28
C ALA A 80 -18.76 2.47 4.47
N THR A 81 -19.50 3.27 3.67
CA THR A 81 -20.57 2.74 2.79
C THR A 81 -20.02 1.76 1.75
N SER A 82 -18.86 2.03 1.15
CA SER A 82 -18.27 1.13 0.15
C SER A 82 -17.88 -0.24 0.70
N PHE A 83 -17.60 -0.34 2.00
CA PHE A 83 -17.37 -1.60 2.71
C PHE A 83 -18.67 -2.24 3.23
N GLY A 84 -19.81 -1.54 3.14
CA GLY A 84 -21.09 -1.97 3.70
C GLY A 84 -21.18 -1.81 5.22
N PHE A 85 -20.41 -0.90 5.81
CA PHE A 85 -20.54 -0.56 7.22
C PHE A 85 -21.69 0.44 7.44
N ALA A 86 -22.38 0.29 8.56
CA ALA A 86 -23.50 1.17 8.92
C ALA A 86 -23.07 2.60 9.29
N SER A 87 -21.79 2.82 9.64
CA SER A 87 -21.30 4.13 10.07
C SER A 87 -19.79 4.27 9.87
N SER A 88 -19.32 5.52 9.90
CA SER A 88 -17.88 5.83 9.93
C SER A 88 -17.19 5.30 11.19
N ALA A 89 -17.89 5.23 12.32
CA ALA A 89 -17.34 4.67 13.56
C ALA A 89 -17.10 3.16 13.44
N ALA A 90 -18.00 2.42 12.77
CA ALA A 90 -17.79 1.00 12.48
C ALA A 90 -16.58 0.77 11.57
N PHE A 91 -16.37 1.65 10.59
CA PHE A 91 -15.19 1.63 9.74
C PHE A 91 -13.89 1.90 10.54
N ASP A 92 -13.91 2.88 11.45
CA ASP A 92 -12.76 3.18 12.31
C ASP A 92 -12.41 2.02 13.24
N ASN A 93 -13.43 1.38 13.82
CA ASN A 93 -13.25 0.18 14.64
C ASN A 93 -12.61 -0.95 13.82
N TRP A 94 -13.06 -1.15 12.57
CA TRP A 94 -12.48 -2.15 11.68
C TRP A 94 -11.02 -1.82 11.29
N ILE A 95 -10.70 -0.57 10.93
CA ILE A 95 -9.30 -0.15 10.67
C ILE A 95 -8.42 -0.41 11.89
N GLY A 96 -8.96 -0.20 13.10
CA GLY A 96 -8.25 -0.43 14.35
C GLY A 96 -8.14 -1.90 14.77
N SER A 97 -8.83 -2.81 14.09
CA SER A 97 -8.95 -4.22 14.47
C SER A 97 -7.81 -5.10 13.93
N GLU A 98 -7.79 -6.35 14.39
CA GLU A 98 -6.90 -7.41 13.90
C GLU A 98 -7.04 -7.66 12.39
N ALA A 99 -8.19 -7.34 11.80
CA ALA A 99 -8.44 -7.53 10.38
C ALA A 99 -7.67 -6.57 9.46
N PHE A 100 -7.07 -5.51 10.00
CA PHE A 100 -6.39 -4.49 9.19
C PHE A 100 -5.10 -3.98 9.83
N LYS A 101 -5.16 -3.59 11.11
CA LYS A 101 -4.09 -2.83 11.78
C LYS A 101 -2.74 -3.55 11.81
N PRO A 102 -2.64 -4.86 12.13
CA PRO A 102 -1.36 -5.55 12.16
C PRO A 102 -0.69 -5.58 10.79
N TYR A 103 -1.46 -5.89 9.74
CA TYR A 103 -0.97 -5.94 8.37
C TYR A 103 -0.52 -4.58 7.86
N TYR A 104 -1.29 -3.53 8.14
CA TYR A 104 -0.93 -2.17 7.77
C TYR A 104 0.33 -1.70 8.52
N SER A 105 0.46 -2.03 9.80
CA SER A 105 1.66 -1.70 10.59
C SER A 105 2.89 -2.44 10.04
N GLY A 106 2.74 -3.73 9.69
CA GLY A 106 3.78 -4.52 9.03
C GLY A 106 4.24 -3.88 7.72
N LEU A 107 3.30 -3.46 6.87
CA LEU A 107 3.60 -2.74 5.63
C LEU A 107 4.43 -1.47 5.89
N GLN A 108 4.02 -0.63 6.85
CA GLN A 108 4.74 0.61 7.16
C GLN A 108 6.16 0.32 7.64
N THR A 109 6.35 -0.69 8.49
CA THR A 109 7.67 -1.10 8.98
C THR A 109 8.56 -1.60 7.86
N SER A 110 8.05 -2.46 6.98
CA SER A 110 8.84 -2.98 5.84
C SER A 110 9.24 -1.88 4.88
N LEU A 111 8.35 -0.92 4.58
CA LEU A 111 8.65 0.15 3.64
C LEU A 111 9.72 1.13 4.13
N GLN A 112 9.90 1.30 5.45
CA GLN A 112 10.95 2.17 6.01
C GLN A 112 12.37 1.77 5.60
N GLN A 113 12.58 0.51 5.18
CA GLN A 113 13.88 0.02 4.72
C GLN A 113 14.21 0.44 3.27
N TYR A 114 13.20 0.76 2.46
CA TYR A 114 13.34 0.95 1.01
C TYR A 114 13.01 2.36 0.54
N VAL A 115 12.25 3.10 1.33
CA VAL A 115 11.73 4.41 0.97
C VAL A 115 12.03 5.36 2.11
N SER A 116 12.51 6.56 1.78
CA SER A 116 12.75 7.58 2.81
C SER A 116 11.48 7.82 3.62
N THR A 117 11.62 8.09 4.91
CA THR A 117 10.45 8.36 5.77
C THR A 117 9.59 9.48 5.18
N GLU A 118 10.22 10.49 4.56
CA GLU A 118 9.56 11.60 3.86
C GLU A 118 8.73 11.16 2.64
N ASP A 119 9.21 10.21 1.84
CA ASP A 119 8.49 9.73 0.65
C ASP A 119 7.31 8.82 1.01
N ILE A 120 7.45 8.04 2.08
CA ILE A 120 6.34 7.28 2.68
C ILE A 120 5.28 8.25 3.23
N LYS A 121 5.70 9.29 3.97
CA LYS A 121 4.83 10.31 4.56
C LYS A 121 4.03 11.08 3.52
N ASN A 122 4.67 11.47 2.41
CA ASN A 122 4.08 12.35 1.42
C ASN A 122 3.20 11.64 0.39
N LEU A 123 3.01 10.31 0.51
CA LEU A 123 2.41 9.47 -0.53
C LEU A 123 3.06 9.67 -1.93
N ARG A 124 4.26 10.26 -2.00
CA ARG A 124 4.92 10.59 -3.27
C ARG A 124 5.36 9.33 -3.99
N TYR A 125 5.75 8.31 -3.22
CA TYR A 125 6.14 7.03 -3.75
C TYR A 125 5.08 5.97 -3.46
N LYS A 126 3.95 6.05 -4.17
CA LYS A 126 2.92 5.00 -4.13
C LYS A 126 2.77 4.35 -5.50
N PRO A 127 2.96 3.02 -5.64
CA PRO A 127 2.68 2.35 -6.89
C PRO A 127 1.19 2.47 -7.21
N ARG A 128 0.84 2.46 -8.50
CA ARG A 128 -0.56 2.37 -8.92
C ARG A 128 -1.13 1.00 -8.53
N LEU A 129 -2.38 0.95 -8.08
CA LEU A 129 -3.03 -0.31 -7.68
C LEU A 129 -2.89 -1.40 -8.76
N MET A 130 -3.12 -1.03 -10.02
CA MET A 130 -2.95 -1.91 -11.17
C MET A 130 -1.57 -2.60 -11.21
N HIS A 131 -0.49 -1.90 -10.87
CA HIS A 131 0.85 -2.50 -10.83
C HIS A 131 0.99 -3.47 -9.65
N VAL A 132 0.41 -3.15 -8.49
CA VAL A 132 0.42 -4.03 -7.32
C VAL A 132 -0.38 -5.31 -7.60
N GLN A 133 -1.55 -5.20 -8.22
CA GLN A 133 -2.36 -6.35 -8.63
C GLN A 133 -1.62 -7.22 -9.67
N LYS A 134 -0.93 -6.58 -10.62
CA LYS A 134 -0.07 -7.30 -11.58
C LYS A 134 1.05 -8.05 -10.87
N ALA A 135 1.73 -7.42 -9.90
CA ALA A 135 2.76 -8.07 -9.10
C ALA A 135 2.19 -9.26 -8.31
N LEU A 136 1.01 -9.10 -7.71
CA LEU A 136 0.31 -10.17 -7.00
C LEU A 136 0.04 -11.37 -7.92
N VAL A 137 -0.55 -11.14 -9.09
CA VAL A 137 -0.82 -12.20 -10.07
C VAL A 137 0.47 -12.86 -10.55
N GLN A 138 1.54 -12.10 -10.79
CA GLN A 138 2.82 -12.65 -11.22
C GLN A 138 3.51 -13.47 -10.12
N GLY A 139 3.47 -13.00 -8.88
CA GLY A 139 4.08 -13.70 -7.74
C GLY A 139 3.38 -15.00 -7.36
N GLU A 140 2.09 -15.15 -7.68
CA GLU A 140 1.32 -16.37 -7.39
C GLU A 140 1.26 -17.35 -8.57
N ARG A 141 1.66 -16.93 -9.78
CA ARG A 141 1.63 -17.78 -10.97
C ARG A 141 2.69 -18.88 -10.92
N TYR A 142 2.44 -19.95 -11.69
CA TYR A 142 3.38 -21.05 -11.93
C TYR A 142 3.92 -21.74 -10.66
N GLY A 143 3.15 -21.72 -9.57
CA GLY A 143 3.55 -22.38 -8.31
C GLY A 143 4.63 -21.65 -7.52
N ILE A 144 5.02 -20.43 -7.89
CA ILE A 144 6.02 -19.62 -7.17
C ILE A 144 5.54 -19.31 -5.74
N GLN A 145 4.22 -19.05 -5.59
CA GLN A 145 3.53 -18.78 -4.33
C GLN A 145 4.25 -17.70 -3.50
N ARG A 146 4.65 -16.60 -4.13
CA ARG A 146 5.53 -15.59 -3.52
C ARG A 146 4.96 -15.01 -2.22
N TYR A 147 3.63 -14.88 -2.13
CA TYR A 147 2.92 -14.34 -0.98
C TYR A 147 2.19 -15.44 -0.18
N SER A 148 1.71 -16.49 -0.87
CA SER A 148 0.94 -17.60 -0.26
C SER A 148 1.78 -18.79 0.23
N ARG A 149 3.12 -18.73 0.15
CA ARG A 149 4.01 -19.84 0.52
C ARG A 149 3.74 -20.33 1.95
N ARG A 150 3.61 -21.65 2.11
CA ARG A 150 3.32 -22.31 3.41
C ARG A 150 4.38 -22.05 4.49
N SER A 151 5.65 -21.94 4.11
CA SER A 151 6.75 -21.59 5.02
C SER A 151 6.77 -20.12 5.43
N GLY A 152 5.85 -19.31 4.89
CA GLY A 152 5.92 -17.87 4.91
C GLY A 152 6.64 -17.31 3.67
N PRO A 153 6.34 -16.06 3.28
CA PRO A 153 6.98 -15.36 2.18
C PRO A 153 8.45 -15.08 2.51
N ASP A 154 9.32 -15.19 1.50
CA ASP A 154 10.72 -14.77 1.61
C ASP A 154 10.81 -13.25 1.44
N LEU A 155 10.94 -12.53 2.56
CA LEU A 155 10.94 -11.07 2.58
C LEU A 155 12.27 -10.44 2.13
N GLU A 156 13.36 -11.21 2.04
CA GLU A 156 14.68 -10.67 1.67
C GLU A 156 14.74 -10.29 0.19
N SER A 157 14.02 -11.02 -0.65
CA SER A 157 13.92 -10.75 -2.08
C SER A 157 12.82 -9.74 -2.44
N PHE A 158 12.15 -9.14 -1.46
CA PHE A 158 11.00 -8.26 -1.70
C PHE A 158 11.43 -6.84 -2.06
N SER A 159 10.80 -6.31 -3.09
CA SER A 159 10.82 -4.89 -3.42
C SER A 159 9.66 -4.15 -2.75
N ALA A 160 9.65 -2.81 -2.82
CA ALA A 160 8.54 -2.02 -2.28
C ALA A 160 7.16 -2.44 -2.81
N ILE A 161 7.06 -2.81 -4.11
CA ILE A 161 5.79 -3.25 -4.70
C ILE A 161 5.34 -4.61 -4.15
N ASP A 162 6.29 -5.50 -3.81
CA ASP A 162 5.99 -6.79 -3.20
C ASP A 162 5.39 -6.63 -1.80
N PHE A 163 5.87 -5.69 -0.99
CA PHE A 163 5.27 -5.42 0.32
C PHE A 163 3.83 -4.90 0.21
N TYR A 164 3.54 -4.04 -0.79
CA TYR A 164 2.15 -3.65 -1.07
C TYR A 164 1.29 -4.82 -1.54
N ALA A 165 1.83 -5.71 -2.37
CA ALA A 165 1.12 -6.91 -2.84
C ALA A 165 0.84 -7.87 -1.69
N LEU A 166 1.83 -8.12 -0.83
CA LEU A 166 1.70 -8.95 0.38
C LEU A 166 0.64 -8.38 1.33
N PHE A 167 0.65 -7.07 1.55
CA PHE A 167 -0.38 -6.39 2.35
C PHE A 167 -1.79 -6.63 1.78
N LEU A 168 -1.98 -6.44 0.47
CA LEU A 168 -3.28 -6.69 -0.16
C LEU A 168 -3.68 -8.16 -0.05
N PHE A 169 -2.75 -9.08 -0.28
CA PHE A 169 -2.98 -10.52 -0.19
C PHE A 169 -3.54 -10.90 1.20
N TYR A 170 -2.81 -10.58 2.28
CA TYR A 170 -3.22 -10.98 3.62
C TYR A 170 -4.48 -10.26 4.12
N VAL A 171 -4.62 -8.97 3.86
CA VAL A 171 -5.82 -8.25 4.33
C VAL A 171 -7.05 -8.75 3.58
N VAL A 172 -6.98 -8.98 2.28
CA VAL A 172 -8.12 -9.54 1.53
C VAL A 172 -8.44 -10.94 2.04
N GLU A 173 -7.44 -11.84 2.12
CA GLU A 173 -7.63 -13.20 2.61
C GLU A 173 -8.28 -13.23 4.01
N TYR A 174 -7.73 -12.48 4.97
CA TYR A 174 -8.30 -12.41 6.30
C TYR A 174 -9.74 -11.88 6.27
N ASN A 175 -9.98 -10.79 5.56
CA ASN A 175 -11.31 -10.16 5.55
C ASN A 175 -12.37 -10.99 4.81
N SER A 176 -11.97 -11.95 3.98
CA SER A 176 -12.87 -12.89 3.30
C SER A 176 -13.17 -14.13 4.15
N LEU A 177 -12.21 -14.62 4.93
CA LEU A 177 -12.28 -15.92 5.61
C LEU A 177 -12.85 -15.84 7.03
N TYR A 178 -12.55 -14.79 7.78
CA TYR A 178 -12.91 -14.69 9.20
C TYR A 178 -14.20 -13.90 9.41
N ALA A 179 -15.01 -14.28 10.40
CA ALA A 179 -16.32 -13.68 10.66
C ALA A 179 -16.25 -12.18 10.98
N GLU A 180 -15.13 -11.75 11.56
CA GLU A 180 -14.78 -10.36 11.89
C GLU A 180 -14.33 -9.56 10.66
N GLY A 181 -14.10 -10.24 9.53
CA GLY A 181 -13.65 -9.69 8.28
C GLY A 181 -14.71 -8.83 7.58
N ALA A 182 -14.28 -7.73 6.98
CA ALA A 182 -15.18 -6.81 6.30
C ALA A 182 -15.86 -7.42 5.06
N PHE A 183 -15.36 -8.52 4.51
CA PHE A 183 -15.89 -9.18 3.32
C PHE A 183 -16.51 -10.55 3.61
N PHE A 184 -16.58 -10.95 4.88
CA PHE A 184 -17.13 -12.23 5.27
C PHE A 184 -18.59 -12.38 4.84
N GLY A 185 -18.90 -13.50 4.17
CA GLY A 185 -20.24 -13.79 3.64
C GLY A 185 -20.71 -12.87 2.51
N LYS A 186 -19.86 -11.96 2.01
CA LYS A 186 -20.21 -11.04 0.91
C LYS A 186 -19.77 -11.63 -0.43
N LYS A 187 -20.65 -11.54 -1.43
CA LYS A 187 -20.38 -12.01 -2.79
C LYS A 187 -19.58 -10.97 -3.57
N MET A 188 -18.27 -10.93 -3.36
CA MET A 188 -17.39 -9.97 -4.04
C MET A 188 -16.26 -10.70 -4.76
N THR A 189 -15.80 -10.10 -5.85
CA THR A 189 -14.57 -10.55 -6.53
C THR A 189 -13.34 -10.14 -5.73
N ILE A 190 -12.22 -10.83 -5.94
CA ILE A 190 -10.96 -10.52 -5.26
C ILE A 190 -10.51 -9.10 -5.64
N GLU A 191 -10.70 -8.70 -6.88
CA GLU A 191 -10.37 -7.38 -7.41
C GLU A 191 -11.15 -6.28 -6.68
N GLU A 192 -12.47 -6.45 -6.50
CA GLU A 192 -13.32 -5.51 -5.76
C GLU A 192 -12.91 -5.37 -4.28
N MET A 193 -12.46 -6.46 -3.65
CA MET A 193 -11.95 -6.44 -2.29
C MET A 193 -10.60 -5.71 -2.22
N GLN A 194 -9.68 -6.00 -3.15
CA GLN A 194 -8.39 -5.33 -3.25
C GLN A 194 -8.53 -3.82 -3.45
N GLU A 195 -9.45 -3.37 -4.31
CA GLU A 195 -9.75 -1.94 -4.51
C GLU A 195 -10.21 -1.26 -3.22
N ARG A 196 -11.11 -1.90 -2.47
CA ARG A 196 -11.61 -1.40 -1.17
C ARG A 196 -10.49 -1.29 -0.15
N VAL A 197 -9.72 -2.37 0.03
CA VAL A 197 -8.57 -2.40 0.93
C VAL A 197 -7.54 -1.33 0.53
N TRP A 198 -7.31 -1.13 -0.76
CA TRP A 198 -6.41 -0.10 -1.25
C TRP A 198 -6.85 1.31 -0.86
N GLN A 199 -8.16 1.60 -0.91
CA GLN A 199 -8.73 2.88 -0.47
C GLN A 199 -8.65 3.04 1.06
N ALA A 200 -8.84 1.97 1.83
CA ALA A 200 -8.62 1.99 3.28
C ALA A 200 -7.15 2.27 3.64
N MET A 201 -6.19 1.68 2.91
CA MET A 201 -4.78 1.98 3.10
C MET A 201 -4.43 3.43 2.75
N LEU A 202 -5.02 3.98 1.67
CA LEU A 202 -4.88 5.42 1.36
C LEU A 202 -5.40 6.30 2.48
N ARG A 203 -6.54 5.94 3.07
CA ARG A 203 -7.12 6.64 4.21
C ARG A 203 -6.20 6.59 5.41
N ALA A 204 -5.69 5.42 5.76
CA ALA A 204 -4.78 5.23 6.89
C ALA A 204 -3.49 6.06 6.72
N ASN A 205 -2.92 6.11 5.51
CA ASN A 205 -1.78 6.97 5.21
C ASN A 205 -2.11 8.45 5.43
N LEU A 206 -3.26 8.92 4.93
CA LEU A 206 -3.69 10.31 5.09
C LEU A 206 -3.85 10.72 6.57
N GLU A 207 -4.43 9.82 7.39
CA GLU A 207 -4.62 10.06 8.82
C GLU A 207 -3.28 10.06 9.58
N ASN A 208 -2.37 9.16 9.24
CA ASN A 208 -1.02 9.11 9.82
C ASN A 208 -0.22 10.38 9.52
N THR A 209 -0.26 10.89 8.29
CA THR A 209 0.40 12.16 7.93
C THR A 209 -0.19 13.31 8.75
N THR A 210 -1.52 13.38 8.86
CA THR A 210 -2.21 14.44 9.62
C THR A 210 -1.88 14.40 11.11
N ARG A 211 -1.79 13.21 11.72
CA ARG A 211 -1.50 13.06 13.15
C ARG A 211 -0.09 13.55 13.50
N ARG A 212 0.91 13.18 12.70
CA ARG A 212 2.30 13.57 12.91
C ARG A 212 2.51 15.08 12.79
N SER A 213 1.91 15.74 11.81
CA SER A 213 2.02 17.20 11.68
C SER A 213 1.49 17.94 12.91
N ARG A 214 0.48 17.39 13.61
CA ARG A 214 -0.01 17.97 14.87
C ARG A 214 0.95 17.73 16.03
N GLU A 215 1.56 16.55 16.09
CA GLU A 215 2.58 16.21 17.10
C GLU A 215 3.82 17.13 16.98
N GLU A 216 4.28 17.40 15.76
CA GLU A 216 5.41 18.30 15.47
C GLU A 216 5.11 19.78 15.82
N GLN A 217 3.87 20.23 15.60
CA GLN A 217 3.44 21.57 16.01
C GLN A 217 3.37 21.73 17.53
N SER A 218 2.84 20.71 18.22
CA SER A 218 2.72 20.74 19.69
C SER A 218 4.06 20.73 20.43
N THR A 219 5.10 20.13 19.83
CA THR A 219 6.45 20.07 20.42
C THR A 219 7.22 21.37 20.20
N THR A 220 6.99 22.06 19.07
CA THR A 220 7.63 23.36 18.79
C THR A 220 7.09 24.47 19.71
N GLU A 221 5.80 24.46 20.02
CA GLU A 221 5.19 25.44 20.93
C GLU A 221 5.63 25.24 22.39
N ALA A 222 5.79 23.98 22.84
CA ALA A 222 6.25 23.67 24.19
C ALA A 222 7.73 24.02 24.44
N SER A 223 8.58 24.00 23.40
CA SER A 223 9.99 24.40 23.51
C SER A 223 10.22 25.91 23.36
N SER A 224 9.25 26.66 22.86
CA SER A 224 9.35 28.13 22.68
C SER A 224 8.95 28.95 23.90
N SER A 225 8.44 28.34 24.98
CA SER A 225 7.85 29.06 26.12
C SER A 225 8.73 29.11 27.39
N VAL A 226 10.03 28.84 27.30
CA VAL A 226 10.91 28.69 28.50
C VAL A 226 11.96 29.80 28.68
N ASP A 227 12.17 30.70 27.71
CA ASP A 227 13.22 31.73 27.80
C ASP A 227 12.70 33.18 27.82
N ASP A 228 11.92 33.56 28.84
CA ASP A 228 11.71 34.99 29.15
C ASP A 228 11.59 35.27 30.65
N SER A 229 12.63 34.89 31.40
CA SER A 229 12.79 35.30 32.81
C SER A 229 14.27 35.41 33.17
N HIS A 230 14.94 36.43 32.66
CA HIS A 230 16.18 36.94 33.29
C HIS A 230 15.91 38.34 33.85
N ASN A 231 15.48 38.29 35.11
CA ASN A 231 15.31 39.40 36.02
C ASN A 231 16.70 40.00 36.33
N GLY A 232 16.85 41.30 36.15
CA GLY A 232 18.03 42.02 36.60
C GLY A 232 17.97 42.24 38.12
N GLU A 233 19.06 41.96 38.83
CA GLU A 233 19.25 42.48 40.17
C GLU A 233 20.71 42.88 40.38
N ALA A 234 20.88 44.17 40.66
CA ALA A 234 22.14 44.81 41.01
C ALA A 234 22.60 44.35 42.40
N GLY A 235 23.92 44.32 42.59
CA GLY A 235 24.54 43.60 43.69
C GLY A 235 24.60 44.33 45.03
N GLU A 236 25.31 43.68 45.96
CA GLU A 236 25.86 44.33 47.14
C GLU A 236 27.10 43.58 47.61
N VAL A 237 28.10 44.37 47.98
CA VAL A 237 29.44 44.01 48.44
C VAL A 237 29.36 43.59 49.90
N THR A 238 29.98 42.47 50.30
CA THR A 238 30.59 42.38 51.63
C THR A 238 31.84 41.51 51.64
N GLU A 239 32.87 42.14 52.20
CA GLU A 239 34.23 41.74 52.50
C GLU A 239 34.28 41.05 53.88
N ALA A 240 34.99 39.92 54.03
CA ALA A 240 35.71 39.55 55.26
C ALA A 240 36.52 38.24 55.13
N ALA A 241 37.85 38.40 55.20
CA ALA A 241 38.85 37.65 55.98
C ALA A 241 38.76 36.10 56.19
N VAL A 242 39.73 35.36 55.59
CA VAL A 242 40.96 34.76 56.22
C VAL A 242 40.83 34.23 57.68
N PRO A 243 41.48 33.10 58.12
CA PRO A 243 42.74 32.48 57.65
C PRO A 243 42.82 30.94 57.52
N LYS A 244 43.98 30.55 56.96
CA LYS A 244 44.66 29.24 56.94
C LYS A 244 45.04 28.71 58.32
N GLU A 245 45.00 27.39 58.46
CA GLU A 245 45.82 26.49 59.32
C GLU A 245 45.28 25.07 59.05
N VAL A 246 46.00 23.96 58.85
CA VAL A 246 47.40 23.51 58.96
C VAL A 246 47.63 22.47 57.85
#